data_AF-E4UC75-F1
#
_entry.id   AF-E4UC75-F1
#
_cell.length_a   1.000
_cell.length_b   1.000
_cell.length_c   1.000
_cell.angle_alpha   90.00
_cell.angle_beta   90.00
_cell.angle_gamma   90.00
#
_symmetry.space_group_name_H-M   'P 1'
#
loop_
_entity.id
_entity.type
_entity.pdbx_description
1 polymer ?
#
loop_
_entity_poly.entity_id
_entity_poly.type
_entity_poly.pdbx_seq_one_letter_code
_entity_poly.pdbx_strand_id
1 'polypeptide(L)' 'MSNISETMQEINRASNIKTMSSREIAKLTGKEHKHVLRDIENILKDAEIDQSKFGHIYLDKNL' A
#
# COMPACT_ATOMS: atom_id res chain seq x y z
N MET A 1 16.04 -17.90 18.69
CA MET A 1 15.50 -18.76 17.63
C MET A 1 14.00 -18.52 17.62
N SER A 2 13.47 -17.82 16.62
CA SER A 2 12.02 -17.54 16.52
C SER A 2 11.25 -18.84 16.36
N ASN A 3 10.17 -19.02 17.14
CA ASN A 3 9.38 -20.25 17.11
C ASN A 3 8.55 -20.31 15.81
N ILE A 4 8.45 -21.49 15.20
CA ILE A 4 7.67 -21.73 13.97
C ILE A 4 6.19 -21.32 14.14
N SER A 5 5.67 -21.34 15.37
CA SER A 5 4.33 -20.85 15.72
C SER A 5 4.20 -19.33 15.58
N GLU A 6 5.25 -18.57 15.92
CA GLU A 6 5.28 -17.11 15.80
C GLU A 6 5.31 -16.67 14.33
N THR A 7 6.08 -17.36 13.50
CA THR A 7 6.19 -17.05 12.06
C THR A 7 4.91 -17.35 11.29
N MET A 8 4.17 -18.42 11.64
CA MET A 8 2.86 -18.70 11.05
C MET A 8 1.79 -17.66 11.41
N GLN A 9 1.87 -17.08 12.62
CA GLN A 9 0.95 -16.02 13.04
C GLN A 9 1.21 -14.70 12.31
N GLU A 10 2.46 -14.35 12.01
CA GLU A 10 2.80 -13.16 11.21
C GLU A 10 2.28 -13.24 9.77
N ILE A 11 2.41 -14.41 9.12
CA ILE A 11 1.88 -14.63 7.76
C ILE A 11 0.36 -14.45 7.72
N ASN A 12 -0.36 -14.97 8.73
CA ASN A 12 -1.81 -14.82 8.86
C ASN A 12 -2.24 -13.37 9.20
N ARG A 13 -1.40 -12.61 9.91
CA ARG A 13 -1.66 -11.18 10.13
C ARG A 13 -1.53 -10.40 8.83
N ALA A 14 -0.48 -10.67 8.04
CA ALA A 14 -0.27 -10.03 6.75
C ALA A 14 -1.41 -10.32 5.76
N SER A 15 -1.95 -11.55 5.74
CA SER A 15 -3.09 -11.92 4.88
C SER A 15 -4.43 -11.32 5.32
N ASN A 16 -4.58 -10.94 6.59
CA ASN A 16 -5.75 -10.24 7.12
C ASN A 16 -5.68 -8.71 6.99
N ILE A 17 -4.57 -8.14 6.53
CA ILE A 17 -4.52 -6.71 6.20
C ILE A 17 -5.33 -6.51 4.93
N LYS A 18 -6.56 -6.01 5.10
CA LYS A 18 -7.42 -5.64 3.98
C LYS A 18 -6.83 -4.43 3.27
N THR A 19 -6.04 -4.67 2.24
CA THR A 19 -5.50 -3.63 1.36
C THR A 19 -6.51 -3.29 0.26
N MET A 20 -6.34 -2.10 -0.32
CA MET A 20 -7.10 -1.66 -1.50
C MET A 20 -6.18 -0.84 -2.39
N SER A 21 -6.37 -0.95 -3.69
CA SER A 21 -5.64 -0.13 -4.67
C SER A 21 -6.21 1.30 -4.72
N SER A 22 -5.37 2.26 -5.14
CA SER A 22 -5.81 3.65 -5.34
C SER A 22 -6.91 3.80 -6.40
N ARG A 23 -7.01 2.85 -7.35
CA ARG A 23 -8.09 2.76 -8.33
C ARG A 23 -9.42 2.32 -7.70
N GLU A 24 -9.39 1.38 -6.76
CA GLU A 24 -10.58 0.98 -6.00
C GLU A 24 -11.06 2.11 -5.09
N ILE A 25 -10.13 2.85 -4.45
CA ILE A 25 -10.46 4.05 -3.68
C ILE A 25 -11.15 5.09 -4.57
N ALA A 26 -10.62 5.34 -5.77
CA ALA A 26 -11.22 6.28 -6.73
C ALA A 26 -12.66 5.87 -7.12
N LYS A 27 -12.87 4.58 -7.42
CA LYS A 27 -14.19 4.04 -7.73
C LYS A 27 -15.18 4.15 -6.56
N LEU A 28 -14.73 3.87 -5.34
CA LEU A 28 -15.58 3.92 -4.14
C LEU A 28 -15.92 5.35 -3.72
N THR A 29 -15.00 6.29 -3.90
CA THR A 29 -15.18 7.69 -3.49
C THR A 29 -15.79 8.57 -4.58
N GLY A 30 -15.85 8.08 -5.83
CA GLY A 30 -16.27 8.88 -6.99
C GLY A 30 -15.26 9.96 -7.40
N LYS A 31 -14.01 9.90 -6.90
CA LYS A 31 -12.94 10.82 -7.27
C LYS A 31 -12.20 10.35 -8.52
N GLU A 32 -11.68 11.29 -9.31
CA GLU A 32 -10.71 10.95 -10.35
C GLU A 32 -9.44 10.34 -9.72
N HIS A 33 -8.85 9.33 -10.38
CA HIS A 33 -7.70 8.60 -9.86
C HIS A 33 -6.52 9.51 -9.49
N LYS A 34 -6.26 10.56 -10.29
CA LYS A 34 -5.22 11.57 -9.99
C LYS A 34 -5.48 12.37 -8.71
N HIS A 35 -6.74 12.59 -8.33
CA HIS A 35 -7.06 13.29 -7.08
C HIS A 35 -6.80 12.39 -5.88
N VAL A 36 -7.12 11.10 -5.99
CA VAL A 36 -6.77 10.11 -4.96
C VAL A 36 -5.25 10.01 -4.77
N LEU A 37 -4.48 10.02 -5.86
CA LEU A 37 -3.01 10.02 -5.77
C LEU A 37 -2.48 11.26 -5.03
N ARG A 38 -2.98 12.45 -5.37
CA ARG A 38 -2.62 13.69 -4.66
C ARG A 38 -2.99 13.63 -3.17
N ASP A 39 -4.17 13.10 -2.86
CA ASP A 39 -4.61 12.96 -1.46
C ASP A 39 -3.67 12.03 -0.68
N ILE A 40 -3.25 10.91 -1.29
CA ILE A 40 -2.26 9.99 -0.70
C ILE A 40 -0.92 10.71 -0.50
N GLU A 41 -0.45 11.48 -1.48
CA GLU A 41 0.80 12.23 -1.38
C GLU A 41 0.78 13.23 -0.22
N ASN A 42 -0.33 13.95 -0.06
CA ASN A 42 -0.55 14.89 1.04
C ASN A 42 -0.58 14.17 2.40
N ILE A 43 -1.29 13.05 2.50
CA ILE A 43 -1.35 12.25 3.74
C ILE A 43 0.05 11.76 4.12
N LEU A 44 0.85 11.28 3.16
CA LEU A 44 2.22 10.83 3.40
C LEU A 44 3.12 12.00 3.86
N LYS A 45 2.95 13.17 3.25
CA LYS A 45 3.67 14.38 3.63
C LYS A 45 3.33 14.82 5.05
N ASP A 46 2.05 14.86 5.40
CA ASP A 46 1.56 15.27 6.72
C ASP A 46 1.99 14.28 7.82
N ALA A 47 2.13 13.00 7.47
CA ALA A 47 2.63 11.97 8.36
C ALA A 47 4.17 11.90 8.43
N GLU A 48 4.90 12.77 7.71
CA GLU A 48 6.36 12.75 7.56
C GLU A 48 6.90 11.38 7.07
N ILE A 49 6.11 10.67 6.27
CA ILE A 49 6.47 9.38 5.69
C ILE A 49 7.01 9.62 4.28
N ASP A 50 8.27 9.25 4.07
CA ASP A 50 8.87 9.27 2.74
C ASP A 50 8.13 8.31 1.80
N GLN A 51 7.60 8.87 0.71
CA GLN A 51 6.89 8.15 -0.35
C GLN A 51 7.79 7.11 -1.02
N SER A 52 9.11 7.30 -1.00
CA SER A 52 10.09 6.35 -1.53
C SER A 52 10.02 4.98 -0.84
N LYS A 53 9.51 4.91 0.40
CA LYS A 53 9.27 3.65 1.13
C LYS A 53 8.23 2.75 0.45
N PHE A 54 7.36 3.33 -0.37
CA PHE A 54 6.32 2.61 -1.13
C PHE A 54 6.60 2.58 -2.63
N GLY A 55 7.68 3.24 -3.07
CA GLY A 55 8.13 3.21 -4.45
C GLY A 55 8.75 1.86 -4.77
N HIS A 56 7.95 0.92 -5.27
CA HIS A 56 8.52 -0.18 -6.03
C HIS A 56 9.06 0.37 -7.35
N ILE A 57 10.34 0.09 -7.62
CA ILE A 57 10.94 0.20 -8.94
C ILE A 57 9.96 -0.45 -9.92
N TYR A 58 9.50 0.29 -10.92
CA TYR A 58 8.73 -0.26 -12.03
C TYR A 58 9.62 -1.29 -12.75
N LEU A 59 9.68 -2.51 -12.24
CA LEU A 59 10.10 -3.68 -13.01
C LEU A 59 8.93 -3.95 -13.94
N ASP A 60 8.96 -3.28 -15.09
CA ASP A 60 8.17 -3.66 -16.24
C ASP A 60 8.64 -5.08 -16.63
N LYS A 61 8.00 -6.09 -16.03
CA LYS A 61 8.10 -7.47 -16.49
C LYS A 61 7.35 -7.56 -17.82
N ASN A 62 7.94 -7.03 -18.88
CA ASN A 62 7.62 -7.31 -20.27
C ASN A 62 8.70 -6.68 -21.18
N LEU A 63 9.82 -7.39 -21.37
CA LEU A 63 10.62 -7.33 -22.60
C LEU A 63 10.81 -8.76 -23.11
#